data_AF-A0A916R3A5-F1
#
_entry.id   AF-A0A916R3A5-F1
#
_cell.length_a   1.000
_cell.length_b   1.000
_cell.length_c   1.000
_cell.angle_alpha   90.00
_cell.angle_beta   90.00
_cell.angle_gamma   90.00
#
_symmetry.space_group_name_H-M   'P 1'
#
loop_
_entity.id
_entity.type
_entity.pdbx_description
1 polymer ?
#
loop_
_entity_poly.entity_id
_entity_poly.type
_entity_poly.pdbx_seq_one_letter_code
_entity_poly.pdbx_strand_id
1 'polypeptide(L)' 'MTDKEKIYAEIESISEEYFEELYWLIKKFADAKPIKKESTFMSKLKSIQIDGPEDFAANLDLYLSGEKSVE' A
#
# COMPACT_ATOMS: atom_id res chain seq x y z
N MET A 1 0.68 -21.50 -21.75
CA MET A 1 1.27 -20.20 -22.13
C MET A 1 1.39 -19.35 -20.89
N THR A 2 2.58 -18.79 -20.66
CA THR A 2 2.78 -17.82 -19.59
C THR A 2 2.20 -16.46 -20.00
N ASP A 3 1.79 -15.62 -19.05
CA ASP A 3 1.25 -14.28 -19.39
C ASP A 3 2.27 -13.41 -20.13
N LYS A 4 3.56 -13.68 -19.92
CA LYS A 4 4.68 -13.07 -20.65
C LYS A 4 4.63 -13.38 -22.16
N GLU A 5 4.28 -14.60 -22.55
CA GLU A 5 4.15 -14.99 -23.97
C GLU A 5 2.99 -14.27 -24.65
N LYS A 6 1.88 -14.03 -23.95
CA LYS A 6 0.75 -13.27 -24.49
C LYS A 6 1.12 -11.81 -24.73
N ILE A 7 1.87 -11.22 -23.79
CA ILE A 7 2.33 -9.84 -23.91
C ILE A 7 3.27 -9.68 -25.12
N TYR A 8 4.20 -10.62 -25.34
CA TYR A 8 5.09 -10.53 -26.51
C TYR A 8 4.35 -10.70 -27.83
N ALA A 9 3.39 -11.62 -27.92
CA ALA A 9 2.59 -11.81 -29.13
C ALA A 9 1.80 -10.54 -29.50
N GLU A 10 1.26 -9.83 -28.49
CA GLU A 10 0.54 -8.57 -28.72
C GLU A 10 1.51 -7.45 -29.17
N ILE A 11 2.71 -7.37 -28.57
CA ILE A 11 3.74 -6.40 -28.96
C ILE A 11 4.22 -6.63 -30.40
N GLU A 12 4.41 -7.87 -30.82
CA GLU A 12 4.80 -8.20 -32.20
C GLU A 12 3.72 -7.85 -33.24
N SER A 13 2.45 -7.76 -32.83
CA SER A 13 1.35 -7.36 -33.71
C SER A 13 1.21 -5.84 -33.89
N ILE A 14 1.86 -5.05 -33.02
CA ILE A 14 1.78 -3.60 -33.02
C ILE A 14 2.84 -3.03 -33.98
N SER A 15 2.51 -1.93 -34.67
CA SER A 15 3.43 -1.21 -35.55
C SER A 15 4.47 -0.42 -34.75
N GLU A 16 5.70 -0.34 -35.23
CA GLU A 16 6.88 0.25 -34.53
C GLU A 16 6.66 1.71 -34.10
N GLU A 17 5.82 2.43 -34.85
CA GLU A 17 5.35 3.81 -34.60
C GLU A 17 4.63 3.98 -33.25
N TYR A 18 4.06 2.92 -32.68
CA TYR A 18 3.40 2.96 -31.36
C TYR A 18 4.28 2.42 -30.22
N PHE A 19 5.51 1.98 -30.51
CA PHE A 19 6.38 1.37 -29.50
C PHE A 19 6.83 2.38 -28.44
N GLU A 20 7.00 3.65 -28.82
CA GLU A 20 7.38 4.70 -27.87
C GLU A 20 6.26 4.97 -26.85
N GLU A 21 5.02 5.03 -27.32
CA GLU A 21 3.83 5.18 -26.46
C GLU A 21 3.63 3.95 -25.57
N LEU A 22 3.81 2.75 -26.13
CA LEU A 22 3.69 1.49 -25.40
C LEU A 22 4.77 1.37 -24.32
N TYR A 23 6.02 1.75 -24.65
CA TYR A 23 7.12 1.79 -23.69
C TYR A 23 6.80 2.76 -22.54
N TRP A 24 6.28 3.94 -22.85
CA TRP A 24 5.85 4.90 -21.83
C TRP A 24 4.75 4.36 -20.92
N LEU A 25 3.79 3.63 -21.49
CA LEU A 25 2.70 3.01 -20.73
C LEU A 25 3.21 1.90 -19.80
N ILE A 26 4.08 1.03 -20.31
CA ILE A 26 4.70 -0.05 -19.53
C ILE A 26 5.57 0.54 -18.42
N LYS A 27 6.34 1.60 -18.72
CA LYS A 27 7.17 2.31 -17.75
C LYS A 27 6.33 2.93 -16.65
N LYS A 28 5.27 3.67 -17.00
CA LYS A 28 4.32 4.22 -16.03
C LYS A 28 3.69 3.13 -15.18
N PHE A 29 3.33 1.99 -15.77
CA PHE A 29 2.79 0.85 -15.03
C PHE A 29 3.82 0.24 -14.07
N ALA A 30 5.08 0.10 -14.49
CA ALA A 30 6.17 -0.40 -13.66
C ALA A 30 6.49 0.56 -12.50
N ASP A 31 6.51 1.87 -12.77
CA ASP A 31 6.76 2.92 -11.77
C ASP A 31 5.59 3.09 -10.79
N ALA A 32 4.35 2.93 -11.28
CA ALA A 32 3.13 3.01 -10.47
C ALA A 32 2.87 1.73 -9.66
N LYS A 33 3.50 0.60 -10.02
CA LYS A 33 3.45 -0.59 -9.18
C LYS A 33 4.10 -0.20 -7.86
N PRO A 34 3.36 -0.15 -6.74
CA PRO A 34 4.00 0.06 -5.46
C PRO A 34 5.03 -1.05 -5.36
N ILE A 35 6.32 -0.67 -5.31
CA ILE A 35 7.32 -1.51 -4.69
C ILE A 35 6.63 -1.91 -3.40
N LYS A 36 6.22 -3.19 -3.29
CA LYS A 36 5.73 -3.74 -2.04
C LYS A 36 6.91 -3.60 -1.10
N LYS A 37 7.06 -2.41 -0.53
CA LYS A 37 7.92 -2.16 0.60
C LYS A 37 7.26 -3.02 1.64
N GLU A 38 7.80 -4.21 1.84
CA GLU A 38 7.24 -5.17 2.75
C GLU A 38 7.02 -4.41 4.06
N SER A 39 5.76 -4.17 4.39
CA SER A 39 5.43 -3.38 5.57
C SER A 39 5.88 -4.24 6.73
N THR A 40 7.03 -3.87 7.29
CA THR A 40 7.58 -4.56 8.45
C THR A 40 6.53 -4.56 9.56
N PHE A 41 6.59 -5.53 10.46
CA PHE A 41 5.70 -5.58 11.61
C PHE A 41 5.64 -4.22 12.35
N MET A 42 6.78 -3.54 12.51
CA MET A 42 6.87 -2.20 13.10
C MET A 42 6.18 -1.13 12.26
N SER A 43 6.23 -1.20 10.94
CA SER A 43 5.51 -0.28 10.05
C SER A 43 3.99 -0.44 10.19
N LYS A 44 3.51 -1.67 10.38
CA LYS A 44 2.09 -1.95 10.64
C LYS A 44 1.66 -1.49 12.03
N LEU A 45 2.49 -1.73 13.05
CA LEU A 45 2.24 -1.27 14.41
C LEU A 45 2.15 0.26 14.49
N LYS A 46 3.03 0.97 13.76
CA LYS A 46 3.00 2.45 13.66
C LYS A 46 1.72 2.99 13.00
N SER A 47 1.06 2.21 12.15
CA SER A 47 -0.20 2.63 11.52
C SER A 47 -1.43 2.49 12.41
N ILE A 48 -1.31 1.81 13.56
CA ILE A 48 -2.40 1.72 14.53
C ILE A 48 -2.47 3.05 15.29
N GLN A 49 -3.51 3.83 15.01
CA GLN A 49 -3.88 4.98 15.81
C GLN A 49 -4.77 4.51 16.95
N ILE A 50 -4.38 4.77 18.19
CA ILE A 50 -5.22 4.56 19.37
C ILE A 50 -5.94 5.87 19.59
N ASP A 51 -7.24 5.90 19.29
CA ASP A 51 -8.09 7.03 19.58
C ASP A 51 -8.52 6.91 21.04
N GLY A 52 -8.05 7.84 21.87
CA GLY A 52 -8.25 7.79 23.31
C GLY A 52 -7.95 9.13 23.98
N PRO A 53 -8.39 9.32 25.24
CA PRO A 53 -8.15 10.55 25.98
C PRO A 53 -6.66 10.88 26.08
N GLU A 54 -6.29 12.17 26.08
CA GLU A 54 -4.89 12.61 26.16
C GLU A 54 -4.16 12.03 27.39
N ASP A 55 -4.92 11.73 28.45
CA ASP A 55 -4.40 11.21 29.71
C ASP A 55 -4.58 9.69 29.89
N PHE A 56 -4.94 8.97 28.82
CA PHE A 56 -5.17 7.52 28.83
C PHE A 56 -3.96 6.74 29.35
N ALA A 57 -2.75 7.09 28.90
CA ALA A 57 -1.53 6.41 29.33
C ALA A 57 -1.22 6.62 30.83
N ALA A 58 -1.64 7.76 31.40
CA ALA A 58 -1.40 8.09 32.81
C ALA A 58 -2.49 7.53 33.75
N ASN A 59 -3.69 7.29 33.23
CA ASN A 59 -4.88 6.94 34.03
C ASN A 59 -5.54 5.63 33.60
N LEU A 60 -4.78 4.71 32.98
CA LEU A 60 -5.31 3.45 32.44
C LEU A 60 -6.15 2.68 33.48
N ASP A 61 -5.66 2.59 34.72
CA ASP A 61 -6.34 1.87 35.81
C ASP A 61 -7.72 2.45 36.11
N LEU A 62 -7.89 3.78 36.02
CA LEU A 62 -9.16 4.47 36.26
C LEU A 62 -10.18 4.24 35.14
N TYR A 63 -9.70 4.11 33.89
CA TYR A 63 -10.56 3.73 32.76
C TYR A 63 -10.96 2.25 32.82
N LEU A 64 -10.06 1.38 33.32
CA LEU A 64 -10.35 -0.05 33.49
C LEU A 64 -11.27 -0.33 34.69
N SER A 65 -11.16 0.46 35.77
CA SER A 65 -12.05 0.37 36.94
C SER A 65 -13.44 0.96 36.68
N GLY A 66 -13.60 1.76 35.62
CA GLY A 66 -14.83 2.48 35.29
C GLY A 66 -15.04 3.74 36.12
N GLU A 67 -14.06 4.14 36.94
CA GLU A 67 -14.08 5.41 37.68
C GLU A 67 -13.89 6.62 36.76
N LYS A 68 -13.36 6.39 35.56
CA LYS A 68 -13.22 7.39 34.51
C LYS A 68 -13.81 6.90 33.20
N SER A 69 -14.66 7.70 32.59
CA SER A 69 -15.29 7.42 31.30
C SER A 69 -14.88 8.45 30.25
N VAL A 70 -14.87 8.02 29.00
CA VAL A 70 -14.77 8.92 27.85
C VAL A 70 -16.20 9.35 27.53
N GLU A 71 -16.58 10.58 27.86
CA GLU A 71 -17.82 11.22 27.37
C GLU A 71 -17.61 11.85 26.00
#